data_AF-A0A7S2IZL9-F1
#
_entry.id   AF-A0A7S2IZL9-F1
#
_cell.length_a   1.000
_cell.length_b   1.000
_cell.length_c   1.000
_cell.angle_alpha   90.00
_cell.angle_beta   90.00
_cell.angle_gamma   90.00
#
_symmetry.space_group_name_H-M   'P 1'
#
loop_
_entity.id
_entity.type
_entity.pdbx_description
1 polymer ?
#
loop_
_entity_poly.entity_id
_entity_poly.type
_entity_poly.pdbx_seq_one_letter_code
_entity_poly.pdbx_strand_id
1 'polypeptide(L)'
;KTLPYSPDESESRLRERLRLMCIWWASPEQALCKECHNRGLEAREDEGHQDLLCRLLFDECKSCFDSFGIPSERLGDYRACLNLSAEWHGIEKLSHRDKVRRYLDMGLSSAPPEPELSERLCKVQLWFHLPFPELQKDCRRYNVNSIAKEDARQDLVAQLVGKLWGD
;
A
#
# COMPACT_ATOMS: atom_id res chain seq x y z
N LYS A 1 10.85 -12.12 4.36
CA LYS A 1 9.86 -11.02 4.17
C LYS A 1 10.42 -9.80 4.90
N THR A 2 10.57 -8.67 4.21
CA THR A 2 11.26 -7.47 4.70
C THR A 2 10.28 -6.57 5.45
N LEU A 3 10.72 -5.94 6.54
CA LEU A 3 9.92 -4.99 7.30
C LEU A 3 10.10 -3.56 6.80
N PRO A 4 9.08 -2.70 6.90
CA PRO A 4 9.28 -1.27 6.69
C PRO A 4 10.12 -0.71 7.84
N TYR A 5 11.38 -0.39 7.54
CA TYR A 5 12.29 0.29 8.46
C TYR A 5 12.31 1.77 8.15
N SER A 6 11.82 2.62 9.06
CA SER A 6 11.91 4.08 8.90
C SER A 6 13.30 4.57 9.33
N PRO A 7 14.00 5.40 8.54
CA PRO A 7 15.32 5.92 8.90
C PRO A 7 15.29 6.79 10.17
N ASP A 8 14.13 7.36 10.51
CA ASP A 8 13.92 8.17 11.72
C ASP A 8 13.54 7.32 12.96
N GLU A 9 13.37 6.00 12.80
CA GLU A 9 13.05 5.09 13.89
C GLU A 9 14.28 4.85 14.77
N SER A 10 14.16 5.15 16.07
CA SER A 10 15.22 4.84 17.03
C SER A 10 15.52 3.34 17.04
N GLU A 11 16.80 3.00 17.19
CA GLU A 11 17.26 1.60 17.24
C GLU A 11 16.55 0.79 18.34
N SER A 12 16.23 1.42 19.47
CA SER A 12 15.47 0.80 20.57
C SER A 12 14.03 0.46 20.15
N ARG A 13 13.37 1.35 19.40
CA ARG A 13 12.01 1.11 18.87
C ARG A 13 12.02 -0.01 17.83
N LEU A 14 13.00 -0.01 16.93
CA LEU A 14 13.18 -1.08 15.94
C LEU A 14 13.39 -2.44 16.62
N ARG A 15 14.27 -2.50 17.64
CA ARG A 15 14.52 -3.72 18.41
C ARG A 15 13.25 -4.25 19.07
N GLU A 16 12.48 -3.38 19.71
CA GLU A 16 11.25 -3.79 20.37
C GLU A 16 10.23 -4.32 19.36
N ARG A 17 10.08 -3.66 18.22
CA ARG A 17 9.20 -4.13 17.14
C ARG A 17 9.64 -5.48 16.59
N LEU A 18 10.92 -5.68 16.31
CA LEU A 18 11.47 -6.97 15.87
C LEU A 18 11.23 -8.07 16.90
N ARG A 19 11.38 -7.75 18.19
CA ARG A 19 11.09 -8.68 19.29
C ARG A 19 9.62 -9.08 19.32
N LEU A 20 8.70 -8.11 19.28
CA LEU A 20 7.25 -8.35 19.29
C LEU A 20 6.85 -9.25 18.12
N MET A 21 7.39 -8.98 16.93
CA MET A 21 7.11 -9.80 15.77
C MET A 21 7.59 -11.24 15.91
N CYS A 22 8.80 -11.45 16.44
CA CYS A 22 9.30 -12.81 16.69
C CYS A 22 8.39 -13.56 17.68
N ILE A 23 7.89 -12.87 18.71
CA ILE A 23 6.93 -13.44 19.66
C ILE A 23 5.64 -13.82 18.94
N TRP A 24 5.07 -12.92 18.15
CA TRP A 24 3.82 -13.18 17.43
C TRP A 24 3.96 -14.32 16.43
N TRP A 25 5.05 -14.37 15.66
CA TRP A 25 5.28 -15.43 14.68
C TRP A 25 5.33 -16.84 15.28
N ALA A 26 5.75 -16.94 16.53
CA ALA A 26 5.83 -18.20 17.27
C ALA A 26 4.59 -18.49 18.12
N SER A 27 3.64 -17.55 18.21
CA SER A 27 2.48 -17.65 19.09
C SER A 27 1.32 -18.42 18.43
N PRO A 28 0.57 -19.25 19.17
CA PRO A 28 -0.63 -19.89 18.64
C PRO A 28 -1.73 -18.85 18.36
N GLU A 29 -2.71 -19.21 17.52
CA GLU A 29 -3.81 -18.34 17.09
C GLU A 29 -4.58 -17.75 18.26
N GLN A 30 -4.83 -18.53 19.32
CA GLN A 30 -5.54 -18.03 20.51
C GLN A 30 -4.77 -16.89 21.20
N ALA A 31 -3.45 -16.98 21.26
CA ALA A 31 -2.61 -15.94 21.85
C ALA A 31 -2.58 -14.69 20.98
N LEU A 32 -2.52 -14.85 19.66
CA LEU A 32 -2.58 -13.74 18.70
C LEU A 32 -3.93 -13.03 18.72
N CYS A 33 -5.03 -13.79 18.80
CA CYS A 33 -6.38 -13.25 18.92
C CYS A 33 -6.52 -12.42 20.19
N LYS A 34 -6.04 -12.94 21.32
CA LYS A 34 -6.00 -12.20 22.59
C LYS A 34 -5.17 -10.93 22.49
N GLU A 35 -4.00 -10.97 21.85
CA GLU A 35 -3.16 -9.80 21.65
C GLU A 35 -3.84 -8.75 20.77
N CYS A 36 -4.57 -9.16 19.73
CA CYS A 36 -5.39 -8.25 18.93
C CYS A 36 -6.42 -7.54 19.82
N HIS A 37 -7.17 -8.27 20.64
CA HIS A 37 -8.15 -7.67 21.55
C HIS A 37 -7.51 -6.73 22.57
N ASN A 38 -6.34 -7.09 23.13
CA ASN A 38 -5.60 -6.22 24.05
C ASN A 38 -5.23 -4.87 23.41
N ARG A 39 -5.01 -4.86 22.10
CA ARG A 39 -4.72 -3.66 21.30
C ARG A 39 -5.96 -2.96 20.76
N GLY A 40 -7.16 -3.44 21.11
CA GLY A 40 -8.42 -2.89 20.61
C GLY A 40 -8.70 -3.21 19.14
N LEU A 41 -8.02 -4.23 18.58
CA LEU A 41 -8.22 -4.70 17.22
C LEU A 41 -9.33 -5.76 17.21
N GLU A 42 -10.23 -5.67 16.23
CA GLU A 42 -11.22 -6.72 15.99
C GLU A 42 -10.51 -8.00 15.55
N ALA A 43 -10.78 -9.12 16.21
CA ALA A 43 -10.26 -10.44 15.87
C ALA A 43 -11.26 -11.52 16.26
N ARG A 44 -11.41 -12.54 15.42
CA ARG A 44 -12.25 -13.71 15.70
C ARG A 44 -11.41 -14.94 15.97
N GLU A 45 -11.95 -15.85 16.79
CA GLU A 45 -11.28 -17.09 17.17
C GLU A 45 -11.09 -18.06 15.99
N ASP A 46 -11.90 -17.93 14.94
CA ASP A 46 -11.83 -18.74 13.72
C ASP A 46 -10.94 -18.12 12.62
N GLU A 47 -10.33 -16.96 12.88
CA GLU A 47 -9.36 -16.37 11.94
C GLU A 47 -8.06 -17.16 11.90
N GLY A 48 -7.49 -17.29 10.69
CA GLY A 48 -6.21 -17.95 10.50
C GLY A 48 -5.06 -17.15 11.09
N HIS A 49 -4.01 -17.85 11.51
CA HIS A 49 -2.78 -17.27 12.06
C HIS A 49 -2.22 -16.11 11.22
N GLN A 50 -2.20 -16.25 9.89
CA GLN A 50 -1.64 -15.24 8.99
C GLN A 50 -2.43 -13.92 8.97
N ASP A 51 -3.74 -13.97 9.22
CA ASP A 51 -4.60 -12.78 9.17
C ASP A 51 -4.50 -12.01 10.49
N LEU A 52 -4.48 -12.74 11.63
CA LEU A 52 -4.15 -12.17 12.93
C LEU A 52 -2.77 -11.51 12.95
N LEU A 53 -1.75 -12.19 12.39
CA LEU A 53 -0.42 -11.60 12.24
C LEU A 53 -0.45 -10.33 11.39
N CYS A 54 -1.10 -10.36 10.22
CA CYS A 54 -1.16 -9.17 9.37
C CYS A 54 -1.82 -7.99 10.09
N ARG A 55 -2.85 -8.24 10.91
CA ARG A 55 -3.51 -7.19 11.69
C ARG A 55 -2.60 -6.58 12.75
N LEU A 56 -1.90 -7.41 13.53
CA LEU A 56 -0.92 -6.93 14.53
C LEU A 56 0.24 -6.18 13.88
N LEU A 57 0.75 -6.69 12.76
CA LEU A 57 1.81 -6.03 12.01
C LEU A 57 1.36 -4.71 11.39
N PHE A 58 0.11 -4.63 10.94
CA PHE A 58 -0.47 -3.39 10.43
C PHE A 58 -0.48 -2.32 11.52
N ASP A 59 -1.07 -2.65 12.68
CA ASP A 59 -1.13 -1.76 13.84
C ASP A 59 0.26 -1.28 14.26
N GLU A 60 1.23 -2.19 14.35
CA GLU A 60 2.59 -1.86 14.78
C GLU A 60 3.39 -1.05 13.73
N CYS A 61 3.15 -1.26 12.44
CA CYS A 61 3.94 -0.65 11.36
C CYS A 61 3.25 0.53 10.66
N LYS A 62 2.01 0.87 11.04
CA LYS A 62 1.20 1.91 10.37
C LYS A 62 1.95 3.22 10.19
N SER A 63 2.53 3.75 11.27
CA SER A 63 3.28 5.01 11.25
C SER A 63 4.54 4.96 10.39
N CYS A 64 5.17 3.78 10.26
CA CYS A 64 6.31 3.61 9.37
C CYS A 64 5.88 3.75 7.90
N PHE A 65 4.77 3.13 7.51
CA PHE A 65 4.22 3.29 6.16
C PHE A 65 3.87 4.75 5.88
N ASP A 66 3.22 5.44 6.82
CA ASP A 66 2.87 6.85 6.67
C ASP A 66 4.13 7.73 6.52
N SER A 67 5.21 7.43 7.25
CA SER A 67 6.50 8.14 7.10
C SER A 67 7.15 7.97 5.72
N PHE A 68 6.80 6.89 5.01
CA PHE A 68 7.20 6.66 3.61
C PHE A 68 6.24 7.25 2.59
N GLY A 69 5.23 8.00 3.03
CA GLY A 69 4.17 8.53 2.15
C GLY A 69 3.17 7.47 1.68
N ILE A 70 3.24 6.24 2.20
CA ILE A 70 2.28 5.18 1.91
C ILE A 70 1.02 5.47 2.75
N PRO A 71 -0.16 5.71 2.13
CA PRO A 71 -1.36 6.11 2.86
C PRO A 71 -2.01 4.89 3.54
N SER A 72 -1.44 4.47 4.66
CA SER A 72 -1.79 3.21 5.33
C SER A 72 -3.28 3.13 5.69
N GLU A 73 -3.87 4.24 6.15
CA GLU A 73 -5.29 4.33 6.48
C GLU A 73 -6.21 4.06 5.30
N ARG A 74 -5.84 4.53 4.10
CA ARG A 74 -6.63 4.31 2.89
C ARG A 74 -6.49 2.90 2.38
N LEU A 75 -5.32 2.28 2.57
CA LEU A 75 -5.09 0.90 2.16
C LEU A 75 -5.76 -0.08 3.12
N GLY A 76 -5.76 0.21 4.41
CA GLY A 76 -6.46 -0.55 5.46
C GLY A 76 -5.92 -1.96 5.71
N ASP A 77 -4.84 -2.36 5.04
CA ASP A 77 -4.28 -3.71 5.09
C ASP A 77 -2.73 -3.68 5.05
N TYR A 78 -2.11 -4.53 5.85
CA TYR A 78 -0.66 -4.68 5.93
C TYR A 78 -0.06 -5.16 4.61
N ARG A 79 -0.68 -6.15 3.96
CA ARG A 79 -0.13 -6.72 2.72
C ARG A 79 -0.21 -5.70 1.59
N ALA A 80 -1.30 -4.95 1.50
CA ALA A 80 -1.46 -3.86 0.55
C ALA A 80 -0.38 -2.78 0.74
N CYS A 81 -0.12 -2.35 1.98
CA CYS A 81 0.94 -1.38 2.28
C CYS A 81 2.34 -1.91 1.93
N LEU A 82 2.63 -3.16 2.29
CA LEU A 82 3.92 -3.80 2.02
C LEU A 82 4.16 -3.94 0.51
N ASN A 83 3.16 -4.39 -0.24
CA ASN A 83 3.26 -4.55 -1.68
C ASN A 83 3.44 -3.19 -2.38
N LEU A 84 2.67 -2.17 -1.98
CA LEU A 84 2.82 -0.83 -2.55
C LEU A 84 4.21 -0.25 -2.27
N SER A 85 4.71 -0.42 -1.05
CA SER A 85 6.07 0.01 -0.68
C SER A 85 7.14 -0.68 -1.53
N ALA A 86 7.00 -1.97 -1.80
CA ALA A 86 7.91 -2.70 -2.68
C ALA A 86 7.84 -2.21 -4.14
N GLU A 87 6.65 -1.93 -4.66
CA GLU A 87 6.44 -1.38 -6.00
C GLU A 87 7.04 0.03 -6.14
N TRP A 88 6.86 0.89 -5.14
CA TRP A 88 7.44 2.24 -5.13
C TRP A 88 8.97 2.20 -5.13
N HIS A 89 9.56 1.38 -4.27
CA HIS A 89 11.01 1.15 -4.28
C HIS A 89 11.51 0.58 -5.61
N GLY A 90 10.70 -0.28 -6.23
CA GLY A 90 10.94 -0.80 -7.57
C GLY A 90 10.98 0.32 -8.61
N ILE A 91 10.02 1.24 -8.57
CA ILE A 91 9.95 2.40 -9.46
C ILE A 91 11.16 3.30 -9.26
N GLU A 92 11.53 3.65 -8.03
CA GLU A 92 12.69 4.50 -7.74
C GLU A 92 14.00 3.97 -8.33
N LYS A 93 14.15 2.63 -8.37
CA LYS A 93 15.31 1.95 -8.93
C LYS A 93 15.30 1.81 -10.45
N LEU A 94 14.17 2.06 -11.11
CA LEU A 94 14.12 1.99 -12.58
C LEU A 94 14.98 3.10 -13.20
N SER A 95 15.61 2.80 -14.32
CA SER A 95 16.25 3.83 -15.12
C SER A 95 15.20 4.82 -15.64
N HIS A 96 15.60 6.07 -15.87
CA HIS A 96 14.69 7.08 -16.43
C HIS A 96 14.01 6.59 -17.72
N ARG A 97 14.78 5.91 -18.60
CA ARG A 97 14.25 5.31 -19.84
C ARG A 97 13.16 4.29 -19.57
N ASP A 98 13.33 3.43 -18.56
CA ASP A 98 12.34 2.39 -18.25
C ASP A 98 11.09 2.96 -17.59
N LYS A 99 11.22 4.02 -16.79
CA LYS A 99 10.08 4.78 -16.27
C LYS A 99 9.28 5.43 -17.39
N VAL A 100 9.97 6.10 -18.33
CA VAL A 100 9.33 6.68 -19.53
C VAL A 100 8.61 5.59 -20.31
N ARG A 101 9.26 4.45 -20.58
CA ARG A 101 8.62 3.34 -21.29
C ARG A 101 7.34 2.87 -20.59
N ARG A 102 7.41 2.60 -19.28
CA ARG A 102 6.24 2.17 -18.48
C ARG A 102 5.12 3.21 -18.49
N TYR A 103 5.45 4.50 -18.53
CA TYR A 103 4.49 5.59 -18.63
C TYR A 103 3.78 5.63 -19.99
N LEU A 104 4.54 5.47 -21.08
CA LEU A 104 3.99 5.41 -22.44
C LEU A 104 3.15 4.14 -22.67
N ASP A 105 3.54 3.01 -22.08
CA ASP A 105 2.77 1.75 -22.12
C ASP A 105 1.36 1.89 -21.50
N MET A 106 1.11 2.94 -20.70
CA MET A 106 -0.22 3.29 -20.18
C MET A 106 -1.07 4.11 -21.16
N GLY A 107 -0.57 4.37 -22.37
CA GLY A 107 -1.28 5.11 -23.42
C GLY A 107 -1.14 6.64 -23.33
N LEU A 108 -0.12 7.15 -22.64
CA LEU A 108 0.12 8.59 -22.46
C LEU A 108 1.16 9.09 -23.47
N SER A 109 0.97 10.27 -24.04
CA SER A 109 1.75 10.76 -25.19
C SER A 109 3.05 11.48 -24.82
N SER A 110 3.17 11.99 -23.58
CA SER A 110 4.35 12.73 -23.14
C SER A 110 4.68 12.46 -21.67
N ALA A 111 5.83 11.82 -21.42
CA ALA A 111 6.32 11.61 -20.06
C ALA A 111 6.79 12.94 -19.46
N PRO A 112 6.35 13.31 -18.24
CA PRO A 112 6.88 14.50 -17.56
C PRO A 112 8.35 14.30 -17.15
N PRO A 113 9.06 15.37 -16.79
CA PRO A 113 10.39 15.26 -16.20
C PRO A 113 10.34 14.59 -14.80
N GLU A 114 11.51 14.18 -14.30
CA GLU A 114 11.65 13.82 -12.88
C GLU A 114 11.58 15.10 -12.00
N PRO A 115 11.07 15.01 -10.75
CA PRO A 115 10.60 13.81 -10.05
C PRO A 115 9.14 13.42 -10.38
N GLU A 116 8.42 14.25 -11.13
CA GLU A 116 6.99 14.09 -11.39
C GLU A 116 6.65 12.76 -12.06
N LEU A 117 7.49 12.27 -12.98
CA LEU A 117 7.32 10.95 -13.59
C LEU A 117 7.22 9.83 -12.55
N SER A 118 8.12 9.83 -11.56
CA SER A 118 8.11 8.84 -10.47
C SER A 118 6.86 8.97 -9.63
N GLU A 119 6.47 10.20 -9.27
CA GLU A 119 5.25 10.46 -8.48
C GLU A 119 4.00 9.96 -9.20
N ARG A 120 3.86 10.21 -10.50
CA ARG A 120 2.74 9.72 -11.30
C ARG A 120 2.71 8.19 -11.35
N LEU A 121 3.85 7.53 -11.58
CA LEU A 121 3.93 6.06 -11.57
C LEU A 121 3.56 5.48 -10.21
N CYS A 122 4.06 6.05 -9.11
CA CYS A 122 3.72 5.66 -7.74
C CYS A 122 2.23 5.85 -7.45
N LYS A 123 1.63 6.95 -7.94
CA LYS A 123 0.19 7.22 -7.83
C LYS A 123 -0.66 6.17 -8.55
N VAL A 124 -0.24 5.73 -9.74
CA VAL A 124 -0.91 4.63 -10.45
C VAL A 124 -0.86 3.34 -9.65
N GLN A 125 0.29 2.99 -9.07
CA GLN A 125 0.39 1.80 -8.22
C GLN A 125 -0.51 1.91 -7.00
N LEU A 126 -0.61 3.09 -6.39
CA LEU A 126 -1.55 3.32 -5.28
C LEU A 126 -2.99 2.96 -5.70
N TRP A 127 -3.47 3.44 -6.85
CA TRP A 127 -4.84 3.13 -7.31
C TRP A 127 -5.09 1.64 -7.53
N PHE A 128 -4.08 0.89 -7.99
CA PHE A 128 -4.18 -0.57 -8.10
C PHE A 128 -4.28 -1.27 -6.74
N HIS A 129 -3.65 -0.72 -5.71
CA HIS A 129 -3.64 -1.29 -4.37
C HIS A 129 -4.77 -0.80 -3.44
N LEU A 130 -5.45 0.30 -3.76
CA LEU A 130 -6.57 0.79 -2.96
C LEU A 130 -7.72 -0.24 -2.90
N PRO A 131 -8.37 -0.41 -1.74
CA PRO A 131 -9.68 -1.04 -1.68
C PRO A 131 -10.63 -0.41 -2.69
N PHE A 132 -11.48 -1.21 -3.33
CA PHE A 132 -12.34 -0.72 -4.41
C PHE A 132 -13.18 0.52 -4.03
N PRO A 133 -13.80 0.61 -2.82
CA PRO A 133 -14.49 1.82 -2.39
C PRO A 133 -13.61 3.07 -2.34
N GLU A 134 -12.34 2.94 -1.96
CA GLU A 134 -11.37 4.04 -1.94
C GLU A 134 -10.95 4.48 -3.34
N LEU A 135 -10.80 3.52 -4.26
CA LEU A 135 -10.57 3.83 -5.69
C LEU A 135 -11.77 4.59 -6.28
N GLN A 136 -13.00 4.20 -5.94
CA GLN A 136 -14.20 4.91 -6.38
C GLN A 136 -14.24 6.35 -5.86
N LYS A 137 -13.75 6.61 -4.64
CA LYS A 137 -13.63 7.98 -4.11
C LYS A 137 -12.69 8.83 -4.98
N ASP A 138 -11.53 8.28 -5.37
CA ASP A 138 -10.60 8.98 -6.27
C ASP A 138 -11.24 9.20 -7.66
N CYS A 139 -11.95 8.20 -8.21
CA CYS A 139 -12.68 8.36 -9.48
C CYS A 139 -13.68 9.53 -9.41
N ARG A 140 -14.52 9.59 -8.37
CA ARG A 140 -15.50 10.68 -8.20
C ARG A 140 -14.83 12.04 -8.04
N ARG A 141 -13.73 12.10 -7.27
CA ARG A 141 -12.94 13.33 -7.08
C ARG A 141 -12.45 13.92 -8.41
N TYR A 142 -12.14 13.07 -9.38
CA TYR A 142 -11.64 13.46 -10.70
C TYR A 142 -12.69 13.39 -11.81
N ASN A 143 -13.97 13.28 -11.46
CA ASN A 143 -15.10 13.18 -12.39
C ASN A 143 -14.99 12.01 -13.38
N VAL A 144 -14.43 10.88 -12.93
CA VAL A 144 -14.44 9.60 -13.63
C VAL A 144 -15.64 8.78 -13.16
N ASN A 145 -16.37 8.17 -14.10
CA ASN A 145 -17.55 7.36 -13.78
C ASN A 145 -17.15 6.12 -12.97
N SER A 146 -17.66 6.03 -11.73
CA SER A 146 -17.32 4.99 -10.76
C SER A 146 -18.42 3.93 -10.55
N ILE A 147 -19.43 3.87 -11.42
CA ILE A 147 -20.53 2.89 -11.31
C ILE A 147 -20.06 1.44 -11.61
N ALA A 148 -18.82 1.28 -12.08
CA ALA A 148 -18.25 -0.02 -12.40
C ALA A 148 -18.07 -0.94 -11.17
N LYS A 149 -17.87 -2.22 -11.44
CA LYS A 149 -17.54 -3.27 -10.46
C LYS A 149 -16.02 -3.44 -10.35
N GLU A 150 -15.57 -4.20 -9.36
CA GLU A 150 -14.13 -4.39 -9.08
C GLU A 150 -13.36 -5.11 -10.21
N ASP A 151 -14.03 -5.94 -11.00
CA ASP A 151 -13.48 -6.58 -12.20
C ASP A 151 -13.03 -5.55 -13.27
N ALA A 152 -13.61 -4.35 -13.28
CA ALA A 152 -13.23 -3.24 -14.16
C ALA A 152 -12.15 -2.31 -13.57
N ARG A 153 -11.42 -2.74 -12.54
CA ARG A 153 -10.37 -1.93 -11.87
C ARG A 153 -9.35 -1.36 -12.87
N GLN A 154 -8.89 -2.17 -13.82
CA GLN A 154 -7.90 -1.73 -14.82
C GLN A 154 -8.45 -0.58 -15.67
N ASP A 155 -9.70 -0.66 -16.11
CA ASP A 155 -10.35 0.37 -16.91
C ASP A 155 -10.54 1.67 -16.10
N LEU A 156 -10.92 1.57 -14.82
CA LEU A 156 -11.05 2.75 -13.95
C LEU A 156 -9.70 3.45 -13.74
N VAL A 157 -8.63 2.67 -13.53
CA VAL A 157 -7.29 3.24 -13.40
C VAL A 157 -6.84 3.88 -14.71
N ALA A 158 -7.08 3.24 -15.86
CA ALA A 158 -6.78 3.82 -17.17
C ALA A 158 -7.56 5.12 -17.43
N GLN A 159 -8.85 5.16 -17.04
CA GLN A 159 -9.66 6.38 -17.13
C GLN A 159 -9.14 7.49 -16.22
N LEU A 160 -8.73 7.18 -14.99
CA LEU A 160 -8.09 8.15 -14.08
C LEU A 160 -6.80 8.71 -14.68
N VAL A 161 -5.96 7.82 -15.20
CA VAL A 161 -4.70 8.17 -15.87
C VAL A 161 -4.94 9.10 -17.07
N GLY A 162 -5.84 8.72 -17.98
CA GLY A 162 -6.19 9.54 -19.14
C GLY A 162 -6.87 10.86 -18.74
N LYS A 163 -7.71 10.86 -17.70
CA LYS A 163 -8.39 12.08 -17.24
C LYS A 163 -7.44 13.10 -16.62
N LEU A 164 -6.40 12.63 -15.93
CA LEU A 164 -5.46 13.49 -15.21
C LEU A 164 -4.26 13.90 -16.04
N TRP A 165 -3.81 13.04 -16.95
CA TRP A 165 -2.54 13.21 -17.67
C TRP A 165 -2.65 12.95 -19.17
N GLY A 166 -3.83 12.61 -19.69
CA GLY A 166 -4.08 12.60 -21.13
C GLY A 166 -4.17 14.03 -21.66
N ASP A 167 -3.63 14.23 -22.87
CA ASP A 167 -3.65 15.50 -23.60
C ASP A 167 -5.07 15.88 -24.08
#